data_AF-A0A1Y1VGW1-F1
#
_entry.id   AF-A0A1Y1VGW1-F1
#
_cell.length_a   1.000
_cell.length_b   1.000
_cell.length_c   1.000
_cell.angle_alpha   90.00
_cell.angle_beta   90.00
_cell.angle_gamma   90.00
#
_symmetry.space_group_name_H-M   'P 1'
#
loop_
_entity.id
_entity.type
_entity.pdbx_description
1 polymer ?
#
loop_
_entity_poly.entity_id
_entity_poly.type
_entity_poly.pdbx_seq_one_letter_code
_entity_poly.pdbx_strand_id
1 'polypeptide(L)'
;MNYYHEMEKTLTTLQQNESQNRNDKKKSKQFRSSMAVEEIILKDMEKQLNLFNTTYNRSSSHNIIEIENNNDNSNKDSQFNSIHDNNLKIINKKTKYIYILHIELLLILFLSLITIVTVIVFYSENQLPDIQDNNGKWRYNCPLKRFNLLSNGVEMAIIFILILKVIKIWNYVFVFKHIKSLGYSLLIWITLGPFIDLISYVSIFNSTSTYILFTYFTGIICYVTILILN
;
A
#
# COMPACT_ATOMS: atom_id res chain seq x y z
N MET A 1 34.27 36.66 -42.86
CA MET A 1 34.19 35.71 -41.71
C MET A 1 33.03 36.03 -40.75
N ASN A 2 31.94 36.71 -41.20
CA ASN A 2 30.79 37.07 -40.36
C ASN A 2 29.50 36.28 -40.66
N TYR A 3 29.42 35.58 -41.78
CA TYR A 3 28.18 34.91 -42.21
C TYR A 3 27.86 33.64 -41.40
N TYR A 4 28.89 32.90 -40.97
CA TYR A 4 28.71 31.70 -40.17
C TYR A 4 28.21 32.00 -38.75
N HIS A 5 28.65 33.11 -38.17
CA HIS A 5 28.24 33.51 -36.82
C HIS A 5 26.77 33.97 -36.78
N GLU A 6 26.27 34.53 -37.88
CA GLU A 6 24.86 34.96 -37.98
C GLU A 6 23.93 33.76 -38.18
N MET A 7 24.36 32.77 -38.98
CA MET A 7 23.60 31.53 -39.18
C MET A 7 23.45 30.71 -37.88
N GLU A 8 24.51 30.63 -37.08
CA GLU A 8 24.50 29.89 -35.81
C GLU A 8 23.59 30.55 -34.75
N LYS A 9 23.50 31.89 -34.76
CA LYS A 9 22.54 32.65 -33.93
C LYS A 9 21.08 32.40 -34.34
N THR A 10 20.79 32.29 -35.64
CA THR A 10 19.44 31.96 -36.10
C THR A 10 19.03 30.52 -35.80
N LEU A 11 19.98 29.57 -35.84
CA LEU A 11 19.68 28.16 -35.57
C LEU A 11 19.39 27.91 -34.07
N THR A 12 20.16 28.56 -33.20
CA THR A 12 20.00 28.45 -31.73
C THR A 12 18.70 29.10 -31.24
N THR A 13 18.30 30.23 -31.83
CA THR A 13 17.01 30.88 -31.51
C THR A 13 15.80 30.05 -31.99
N LEU A 14 15.90 29.35 -33.11
CA LEU A 14 14.85 28.43 -33.58
C LEU A 14 14.70 27.21 -32.66
N GLN A 15 15.81 26.60 -32.21
CA GLN A 15 15.76 25.46 -31.27
C GLN A 15 15.22 25.84 -29.88
N GLN A 16 15.48 27.06 -29.40
CA GLN A 16 14.92 27.57 -28.14
C GLN A 16 13.40 27.80 -28.25
N ASN A 17 12.92 28.32 -29.39
CA ASN A 17 11.49 28.54 -29.60
C ASN A 17 10.69 27.23 -29.72
N GLU A 18 11.25 26.17 -30.32
CA GLU A 18 10.58 24.87 -30.40
C GLU A 18 10.49 24.15 -29.04
N SER A 19 11.47 24.36 -28.16
CA SER A 19 11.48 23.75 -26.82
C SER A 19 10.58 24.50 -25.82
N GLN A 20 10.38 25.81 -25.97
CA GLN A 20 9.34 26.56 -25.24
C GLN A 20 7.91 26.18 -25.67
N ASN A 21 7.67 26.03 -26.98
CA ASN A 21 6.33 25.72 -27.50
C ASN A 21 5.84 24.29 -27.14
N ARG A 22 6.75 23.35 -26.85
CA ARG A 22 6.40 21.99 -26.34
C ARG A 22 6.03 21.98 -24.85
N ASN A 23 6.55 22.91 -24.03
CA ASN A 23 6.24 22.97 -22.60
C ASN A 23 4.89 23.67 -22.33
N ASP A 24 4.50 24.65 -23.14
CA ASP A 24 3.21 25.33 -22.97
C ASP A 24 2.01 24.46 -23.43
N LYS A 25 2.21 23.59 -24.42
CA LYS A 25 1.18 22.62 -24.86
C LYS A 25 0.95 21.47 -23.87
N LYS A 26 1.93 21.13 -23.04
CA LYS A 26 1.76 20.13 -21.95
C LYS A 26 1.11 20.73 -20.70
N LYS A 27 1.40 22.00 -20.35
CA LYS A 27 0.73 22.69 -19.24
C LYS A 27 -0.75 22.96 -19.50
N SER A 28 -1.15 23.33 -20.73
CA SER A 28 -2.57 23.60 -21.03
C SER A 28 -3.45 22.34 -21.07
N LYS A 29 -2.88 21.17 -21.38
CA LYS A 29 -3.61 19.89 -21.40
C LYS A 29 -3.79 19.29 -20.00
N GLN A 30 -2.84 19.52 -19.09
CA GLN A 30 -2.95 19.10 -17.68
C GLN A 30 -3.91 19.99 -16.89
N PHE A 31 -3.96 21.30 -17.18
CA PHE A 31 -4.89 22.23 -16.53
C PHE A 31 -6.36 21.97 -16.93
N ARG A 32 -6.63 21.63 -18.20
CA ARG A 32 -7.99 21.23 -18.63
C ARG A 32 -8.48 19.91 -18.01
N SER A 33 -7.57 18.98 -17.70
CA SER A 33 -7.94 17.74 -17.00
C SER A 33 -8.25 17.97 -15.52
N SER A 34 -7.56 18.91 -14.86
CA SER A 34 -7.83 19.27 -13.47
C SER A 34 -9.16 20.01 -13.33
N MET A 35 -9.48 20.91 -14.26
CA MET A 35 -10.73 21.64 -14.27
C MET A 35 -11.95 20.72 -14.49
N ALA A 36 -11.81 19.70 -15.34
CA ALA A 36 -12.86 18.69 -15.53
C ALA A 36 -13.08 17.81 -14.29
N VAL A 37 -12.02 17.48 -13.55
CA VAL A 37 -12.14 16.71 -12.30
C VAL A 37 -12.80 17.55 -11.21
N GLU A 38 -12.44 18.83 -11.10
CA GLU A 38 -13.04 19.75 -10.14
C GLU A 38 -14.54 19.97 -10.44
N GLU A 39 -14.92 20.10 -11.71
CA GLU A 39 -16.32 20.22 -12.14
C GLU A 39 -17.12 18.93 -11.85
N ILE A 40 -16.52 17.75 -12.04
CA ILE A 40 -17.14 16.46 -11.69
C ILE A 40 -17.36 16.36 -10.17
N ILE A 41 -16.37 16.78 -9.37
CA ILE A 41 -16.43 16.75 -7.91
C ILE A 41 -17.50 17.74 -7.39
N LEU A 42 -17.57 18.95 -7.96
CA LEU A 42 -18.57 19.96 -7.61
C LEU A 42 -19.99 19.47 -7.93
N LYS A 43 -20.17 18.85 -9.10
CA LYS A 43 -21.47 18.32 -9.54
C LYS A 43 -21.94 17.13 -8.70
N ASP A 44 -21.00 16.29 -8.22
CA ASP A 44 -21.34 15.19 -7.30
C ASP A 44 -21.68 15.71 -5.90
N MET A 45 -20.96 16.72 -5.40
CA MET A 45 -21.29 17.38 -4.13
C MET A 45 -22.66 18.05 -4.17
N GLU A 46 -22.99 18.78 -5.25
CA GLU A 46 -24.29 19.42 -5.43
C GLU A 46 -25.43 18.38 -5.47
N LYS A 47 -25.21 17.26 -6.15
CA LYS A 47 -26.16 16.15 -6.20
C LYS A 47 -26.40 15.53 -4.82
N GLN A 48 -25.34 15.32 -4.03
CA GLN A 48 -25.46 14.79 -2.66
C GLN A 48 -26.16 15.79 -1.73
N LEU A 49 -25.87 17.09 -1.86
CA LEU A 49 -26.49 18.14 -1.07
C LEU A 49 -28.00 18.25 -1.34
N ASN A 50 -28.41 18.18 -2.61
CA ASN A 50 -29.82 18.17 -3.00
C ASN A 50 -30.56 16.92 -2.49
N LEU A 51 -29.89 15.76 -2.49
CA LEU A 51 -30.45 14.54 -1.90
C LEU A 51 -30.65 14.68 -0.38
N PHE A 52 -29.72 15.33 0.30
CA PHE A 52 -29.81 15.58 1.74
C PHE A 52 -30.94 16.56 2.09
N ASN A 53 -31.08 17.64 1.31
CA ASN A 53 -32.11 18.66 1.54
C ASN A 53 -33.53 18.13 1.28
N THR A 54 -33.71 17.29 0.25
CA THR A 54 -35.00 16.61 -0.02
C THR A 54 -35.36 15.59 1.06
N THR A 55 -34.37 14.95 1.68
CA THR A 55 -34.60 13.99 2.76
C THR A 55 -34.94 14.70 4.08
N TYR A 56 -34.28 15.82 4.38
CA TYR A 56 -34.49 16.57 5.62
C TYR A 56 -35.78 17.41 5.59
N ASN A 57 -36.04 18.13 4.49
CA ASN A 57 -37.24 19.00 4.41
C ASN A 57 -38.54 18.22 4.24
N ARG A 58 -38.49 16.97 3.74
CA ARG A 58 -39.68 16.11 3.68
C ARG A 58 -40.14 15.61 5.04
N SER A 59 -39.31 15.72 6.08
CA SER A 59 -39.68 15.32 7.45
C SER A 59 -40.25 16.48 8.29
N SER A 60 -40.24 17.72 7.80
CA SER A 60 -40.63 18.91 8.61
C SER A 60 -41.84 19.68 8.09
N SER A 61 -42.46 19.30 6.98
CA SER A 61 -43.65 20.02 6.46
C SER A 61 -44.78 19.08 6.02
N HIS A 62 -45.39 18.40 6.98
CA HIS A 62 -46.85 18.23 6.97
C HIS A 62 -47.27 17.57 8.28
N ASN A 63 -47.92 18.35 9.15
CA ASN A 63 -49.06 17.92 9.98
C ASN A 63 -49.60 19.12 10.75
N ILE A 64 -50.18 20.09 10.04
CA ILE A 64 -51.29 20.91 10.55
C ILE A 64 -52.26 21.12 9.40
N ILE A 65 -52.97 20.08 8.99
CA ILE A 65 -54.34 20.21 8.46
C ILE A 65 -55.10 19.01 9.03
N GLU A 66 -56.11 19.33 9.83
CA GLU A 66 -57.16 18.42 10.32
C GLU A 66 -57.68 17.53 9.19
N ILE A 67 -57.94 16.26 9.50
CA ILE A 67 -59.11 15.46 9.07
C ILE A 67 -58.87 14.02 9.56
N GLU A 68 -59.65 13.67 10.58
CA GLU A 68 -60.52 12.49 10.63
C GLU A 68 -59.94 11.11 10.25
N ASN A 69 -59.85 10.26 11.28
CA ASN A 69 -60.13 8.82 11.27
C ASN A 69 -60.05 8.11 9.92
N ASN A 70 -58.90 7.51 9.63
CA ASN A 70 -58.90 6.17 9.05
C ASN A 70 -57.67 5.38 9.51
N ASN A 71 -57.97 4.30 10.21
CA ASN A 71 -57.07 3.17 10.49
C ASN A 71 -56.52 2.64 9.15
N ASP A 72 -55.26 2.92 8.85
CA ASP A 72 -54.39 2.05 8.04
C ASP A 72 -52.98 2.66 7.98
N ASN A 73 -52.18 2.47 9.03
CA ASN A 73 -50.81 2.97 9.05
C ASN A 73 -49.86 2.07 9.88
N SER A 74 -49.86 0.77 9.60
CA SER A 74 -48.91 -0.19 10.20
C SER A 74 -47.76 -0.63 9.28
N ASN A 75 -47.64 -0.11 8.05
CA ASN A 75 -46.75 -0.69 7.03
C ASN A 75 -45.56 0.18 6.55
N LYS A 76 -45.35 1.38 7.08
CA LYS A 76 -44.22 2.24 6.63
C LYS A 76 -42.93 2.09 7.44
N ASP A 77 -43.01 1.67 8.71
CA ASP A 77 -41.81 1.50 9.55
C ASP A 77 -41.03 0.21 9.24
N SER A 78 -41.67 -0.80 8.63
CA SER A 78 -41.00 -2.05 8.25
C SER A 78 -40.06 -1.89 7.04
N GLN A 79 -40.31 -0.90 6.18
CA GLN A 79 -39.51 -0.70 4.96
C GLN A 79 -38.16 -0.03 5.26
N PHE A 80 -38.11 0.89 6.24
CA PHE A 80 -36.87 1.58 6.64
C PHE A 80 -35.90 0.65 7.39
N ASN A 81 -36.42 -0.22 8.27
CA ASN A 81 -35.62 -1.23 8.95
C ASN A 81 -35.01 -2.26 7.99
N SER A 82 -35.75 -2.65 6.94
CA SER A 82 -35.26 -3.62 5.95
C SER A 82 -34.06 -3.12 5.12
N ILE A 83 -33.99 -1.81 4.84
CA ILE A 83 -32.88 -1.21 4.08
C ILE A 83 -31.64 -1.08 4.97
N HIS A 84 -31.83 -0.72 6.25
CA HIS A 84 -30.72 -0.59 7.18
C HIS A 84 -30.08 -1.96 7.50
N ASP A 85 -30.90 -3.00 7.67
CA ASP A 85 -30.45 -4.38 7.92
C ASP A 85 -29.70 -4.98 6.72
N ASN A 86 -30.12 -4.67 5.50
CA ASN A 86 -29.43 -5.12 4.29
C ASN A 86 -28.03 -4.48 4.17
N ASN A 87 -27.88 -3.20 4.50
CA ASN A 87 -26.59 -2.53 4.50
C ASN A 87 -25.65 -3.09 5.59
N LEU A 88 -26.16 -3.35 6.79
CA LEU A 88 -25.41 -3.99 7.88
C LEU A 88 -24.94 -5.40 7.51
N LYS A 89 -25.78 -6.21 6.86
CA LYS A 89 -25.39 -7.54 6.35
C LYS A 89 -24.28 -7.47 5.32
N ILE A 90 -24.32 -6.50 4.40
CA ILE A 90 -23.27 -6.30 3.38
C ILE A 90 -21.94 -5.91 4.04
N ILE A 91 -21.97 -5.01 5.04
CA ILE A 91 -20.79 -4.59 5.79
C ILE A 91 -20.20 -5.79 6.56
N ASN A 92 -21.01 -6.53 7.30
CA ASN A 92 -20.55 -7.71 8.04
C ASN A 92 -19.94 -8.79 7.14
N LYS A 93 -20.48 -8.97 5.93
CA LYS A 93 -19.90 -9.88 4.94
C LYS A 93 -18.51 -9.43 4.48
N LYS A 94 -18.30 -8.12 4.27
CA LYS A 94 -16.99 -7.57 3.90
C LYS A 94 -15.99 -7.64 5.05
N THR A 95 -16.42 -7.39 6.29
CA THR A 95 -15.55 -7.50 7.47
C THR A 95 -15.08 -8.94 7.69
N LYS A 96 -15.95 -9.94 7.50
CA LYS A 96 -15.55 -11.37 7.54
C LYS A 96 -14.44 -11.70 6.53
N TYR A 97 -14.51 -11.12 5.33
CA TYR A 97 -13.48 -11.35 4.31
C TYR A 97 -12.10 -10.83 4.76
N ILE A 98 -12.05 -9.67 5.43
CA ILE A 98 -10.81 -9.10 5.96
C ILE A 98 -10.20 -10.02 7.03
N TYR A 99 -11.03 -10.54 7.95
CA TYR A 99 -10.56 -11.46 8.99
C TYR A 99 -10.02 -12.77 8.41
N ILE A 100 -10.70 -13.34 7.41
CA ILE A 100 -10.23 -14.55 6.71
C ILE A 100 -8.86 -14.29 6.08
N LEU A 101 -8.69 -13.13 5.43
CA LEU A 101 -7.41 -12.76 4.81
C LEU A 101 -6.30 -12.57 5.86
N HIS A 102 -6.61 -12.04 7.05
CA HIS A 102 -5.66 -11.96 8.16
C HIS A 102 -5.25 -13.34 8.68
N ILE A 103 -6.20 -14.27 8.83
CA ILE A 103 -5.89 -15.65 9.24
C ILE A 103 -5.03 -16.34 8.19
N GLU A 104 -5.32 -16.15 6.90
CA GLU A 104 -4.53 -16.71 5.81
C GLU A 104 -3.08 -16.19 5.83
N LEU A 105 -2.89 -14.89 6.05
CA LEU A 105 -1.56 -14.29 6.19
C LEU A 105 -0.80 -14.87 7.40
N LEU A 106 -1.48 -15.02 8.54
CA LEU A 106 -0.89 -15.57 9.76
C LEU A 106 -0.50 -17.04 9.59
N LEU A 107 -1.31 -17.83 8.86
CA LEU A 107 -0.99 -19.21 8.51
C LEU A 107 0.26 -19.30 7.63
N ILE A 108 0.38 -18.44 6.61
CA ILE A 108 1.56 -18.40 5.73
C ILE A 108 2.82 -18.09 6.53
N LEU A 109 2.74 -17.14 7.47
CA LEU A 109 3.86 -16.77 8.34
C LEU A 109 4.23 -17.90 9.30
N PHE A 110 3.24 -18.65 9.82
CA PHE A 110 3.50 -19.82 10.66
C PHE A 110 4.19 -20.95 9.87
N LEU A 111 3.73 -21.22 8.65
CA LEU A 111 4.34 -22.22 7.77
C LEU A 111 5.78 -21.85 7.37
N SER A 112 6.05 -20.57 7.09
CA SER A 112 7.42 -20.13 6.77
C SER A 112 8.36 -20.33 7.97
N LEU A 113 7.90 -20.06 9.19
CA LEU A 113 8.67 -20.29 10.42
C LEU A 113 9.04 -21.77 10.58
N ILE A 114 8.09 -22.68 10.34
CA ILE A 114 8.34 -24.13 10.35
C ILE A 114 9.41 -24.48 9.32
N THR A 115 9.30 -24.00 8.08
CA THR A 115 10.29 -24.31 7.04
C THR A 115 11.69 -23.83 7.40
N ILE A 116 11.84 -22.66 8.03
CA ILE A 116 13.12 -22.15 8.51
C ILE A 116 13.70 -23.08 9.58
N VAL A 117 12.89 -23.48 10.56
CA VAL A 117 13.32 -24.42 11.61
C VAL A 117 13.75 -25.76 11.00
N THR A 118 12.98 -26.30 10.06
CA THR A 118 13.33 -27.56 9.36
C THR A 118 14.65 -27.44 8.61
N VAL A 119 14.89 -26.33 7.90
CA VAL A 119 16.16 -26.07 7.19
C VAL A 119 17.33 -26.00 8.18
N ILE A 120 17.15 -25.32 9.32
CA ILE A 120 18.20 -25.22 10.35
C ILE A 120 18.55 -26.60 10.90
N VAL A 121 17.55 -27.41 11.27
CA VAL A 121 17.76 -28.76 11.80
C VAL A 121 18.44 -29.65 10.76
N PHE A 122 17.97 -29.65 9.51
CA PHE A 122 18.54 -30.45 8.43
C PHE A 122 20.00 -30.10 8.13
N TYR A 123 20.37 -28.81 8.20
CA TYR A 123 21.74 -28.37 7.99
C TYR A 123 22.62 -28.48 9.23
N SER A 124 22.05 -28.63 10.43
CA SER A 124 22.83 -28.81 11.67
C SER A 124 23.56 -30.15 11.73
N GLU A 125 23.04 -31.19 11.07
CA GLU A 125 23.64 -32.53 11.07
C GLU A 125 24.77 -32.70 10.04
N ASN A 126 24.84 -31.84 9.03
CA ASN A 126 25.86 -31.93 7.99
C ASN A 126 27.15 -31.23 8.45
N GLN A 127 28.22 -31.99 8.68
CA GLN A 127 29.53 -31.44 9.01
C GLN A 127 30.00 -30.49 7.89
N LEU A 128 30.32 -29.26 8.26
CA LEU A 128 30.70 -28.23 7.31
C LEU A 128 32.20 -28.25 7.04
N PRO A 129 32.62 -28.09 5.77
CA PRO A 129 34.03 -27.94 5.46
C PRO A 129 34.52 -26.60 5.99
N ASP A 130 35.53 -26.64 6.86
CA ASP A 130 36.23 -25.45 7.32
C ASP A 130 37.00 -24.82 6.16
N ILE A 131 36.85 -23.51 5.97
CA ILE A 131 37.58 -22.76 4.94
C ILE A 131 38.54 -21.81 5.65
N GLN A 132 39.81 -21.82 5.26
CA GLN A 132 40.80 -20.88 5.75
C GLN A 132 40.69 -19.56 4.98
N ASP A 133 40.45 -18.47 5.71
CA ASP A 133 40.40 -17.11 5.17
C ASP A 133 41.82 -16.64 4.77
N ASN A 134 41.92 -15.62 3.91
CA ASN A 134 43.20 -15.09 3.40
C ASN A 134 44.12 -14.57 4.53
N ASN A 135 43.55 -14.31 5.71
CA ASN A 135 44.26 -13.87 6.91
C ASN A 135 44.78 -15.05 7.75
N GLY A 136 44.73 -16.28 7.24
CA GLY A 136 45.13 -17.51 7.94
C GLY A 136 44.14 -17.96 9.02
N LYS A 137 43.04 -17.24 9.24
CA LYS A 137 42.00 -17.57 10.22
C LYS A 137 41.00 -18.56 9.64
N TRP A 138 40.67 -19.61 10.37
CA TRP A 138 39.62 -20.54 9.99
C TRP A 138 38.24 -19.89 10.18
N ARG A 139 37.37 -20.01 9.17
CA ARG A 139 35.99 -19.54 9.22
C ARG A 139 35.06 -20.66 8.75
N TYR A 140 33.98 -20.87 9.51
CA TYR A 140 32.91 -21.75 9.11
C TYR A 140 32.19 -21.17 7.89
N ASN A 141 32.10 -21.95 6.81
CA ASN A 141 31.29 -21.57 5.65
C ASN A 141 29.83 -21.94 5.91
N CYS A 142 28.98 -20.94 6.17
CA CYS A 142 27.56 -21.19 6.40
C CYS A 142 26.87 -21.61 5.09
N PRO A 143 26.36 -22.84 4.98
CA PRO A 143 25.75 -23.35 3.75
C PRO A 143 24.42 -22.64 3.46
N LEU A 144 23.78 -22.08 4.49
CA LEU A 144 22.55 -21.27 4.37
C LEU A 144 22.77 -19.98 3.58
N LYS A 145 24.01 -19.56 3.32
CA LYS A 145 24.29 -18.35 2.52
C LYS A 145 23.70 -18.43 1.10
N ARG A 146 23.67 -19.61 0.49
CA ARG A 146 23.04 -19.82 -0.84
C ARG A 146 21.51 -19.72 -0.77
N PHE A 147 20.93 -20.24 0.30
CA PHE A 147 19.49 -20.16 0.54
C PHE A 147 19.04 -18.75 0.87
N ASN A 148 19.90 -17.93 1.47
CA ASN A 148 19.58 -16.55 1.78
C ASN A 148 19.20 -15.75 0.52
N LEU A 149 19.92 -15.95 -0.59
CA LEU A 149 19.59 -15.28 -1.86
C LEU A 149 18.21 -15.72 -2.38
N LEU A 150 17.92 -17.03 -2.35
CA LEU A 150 16.64 -17.58 -2.81
C LEU A 150 15.48 -17.09 -1.92
N SER A 151 15.67 -17.13 -0.60
CA SER A 151 14.71 -16.68 0.40
C SER A 151 14.38 -15.20 0.20
N ASN A 152 15.40 -14.34 0.08
CA ASN A 152 15.22 -12.90 -0.16
C ASN A 152 14.51 -12.65 -1.49
N GLY A 153 14.77 -13.45 -2.53
CA GLY A 153 14.08 -13.36 -3.81
C GLY A 153 12.59 -13.70 -3.72
N VAL A 154 12.24 -14.78 -2.99
CA VAL A 154 10.85 -15.17 -2.73
C VAL A 154 10.14 -14.10 -1.90
N GLU A 155 10.78 -13.58 -0.87
CA GLU A 155 10.26 -12.49 -0.03
C GLU A 155 9.96 -11.24 -0.88
N MET A 156 10.92 -10.79 -1.71
CA MET A 156 10.71 -9.68 -2.64
C MET A 156 9.53 -9.90 -3.60
N ALA A 157 9.35 -11.12 -4.12
CA ALA A 157 8.22 -11.43 -5.00
C ALA A 157 6.88 -11.31 -4.26
N ILE A 158 6.79 -11.78 -3.02
CA ILE A 158 5.58 -11.68 -2.18
C ILE A 158 5.26 -10.22 -1.88
N ILE A 159 6.27 -9.43 -1.50
CA ILE A 159 6.15 -7.98 -1.27
C ILE A 159 5.61 -7.29 -2.52
N PHE A 160 6.18 -7.60 -3.68
CA PHE A 160 5.78 -6.96 -4.93
C PHE A 160 4.31 -7.23 -5.25
N ILE A 161 3.84 -8.47 -5.07
CA ILE A 161 2.42 -8.83 -5.25
C ILE A 161 1.53 -8.06 -4.26
N LEU A 162 1.96 -7.90 -3.00
CA LEU A 162 1.24 -7.12 -1.99
C LEU A 162 1.11 -5.65 -2.39
N ILE A 163 2.19 -5.01 -2.85
CA ILE A 163 2.16 -3.62 -3.33
C ILE A 163 1.14 -3.45 -4.46
N LEU A 164 1.15 -4.34 -5.46
CA LEU A 164 0.20 -4.26 -6.58
C LEU A 164 -1.25 -4.31 -6.11
N LYS A 165 -1.55 -5.16 -5.10
CA LYS A 165 -2.88 -5.22 -4.49
C LYS A 165 -3.21 -3.94 -3.71
N VAL A 166 -2.27 -3.41 -2.93
CA VAL A 166 -2.45 -2.18 -2.15
C VAL A 166 -2.71 -0.98 -3.08
N ILE A 167 -1.94 -0.82 -4.16
CA ILE A 167 -2.13 0.27 -5.13
C ILE A 167 -3.53 0.21 -5.74
N LYS A 168 -3.99 -1.00 -6.12
CA LYS A 168 -5.36 -1.18 -6.64
C LYS A 168 -6.42 -0.75 -5.62
N ILE A 169 -6.18 -1.04 -4.34
CA ILE A 169 -7.09 -0.70 -3.25
C ILE A 169 -7.08 0.82 -2.94
N TRP A 170 -5.96 1.50 -3.16
CA TRP A 170 -5.80 2.92 -2.84
C TRP A 170 -6.73 3.83 -3.66
N ASN A 171 -7.13 3.40 -4.85
CA ASN A 171 -8.02 4.15 -5.74
C ASN A 171 -9.49 4.15 -5.27
N TYR A 172 -9.86 3.32 -4.28
CA TYR A 172 -11.22 3.31 -3.75
C TYR A 172 -11.38 4.36 -2.64
N VAL A 173 -12.29 5.31 -2.87
CA VAL A 173 -12.56 6.44 -1.97
C VAL A 173 -13.04 5.98 -0.58
N PHE A 174 -13.85 4.92 -0.53
CA PHE A 174 -14.49 4.42 0.70
C PHE A 174 -13.77 3.26 1.39
N VAL A 175 -12.54 2.92 1.00
CA VAL A 175 -11.84 1.82 1.65
C VAL A 175 -11.32 2.22 3.03
N PHE A 176 -11.65 1.35 4.00
CA PHE A 176 -11.28 1.38 5.41
C PHE A 176 -9.88 1.93 5.66
N LYS A 177 -9.80 2.92 6.56
CA LYS A 177 -8.58 3.55 7.08
C LYS A 177 -7.46 2.54 7.37
N HIS A 178 -7.81 1.35 7.85
CA HIS A 178 -6.89 0.25 8.12
C HIS A 178 -6.09 -0.21 6.90
N ILE A 179 -6.72 -0.39 5.73
CA ILE A 179 -6.01 -0.89 4.54
C ILE A 179 -5.04 0.17 4.00
N LYS A 180 -5.36 1.47 4.15
CA LYS A 180 -4.40 2.55 3.83
C LYS A 180 -3.22 2.53 4.81
N SER A 181 -3.47 2.31 6.11
CA SER A 181 -2.41 2.14 7.12
C SER A 181 -1.47 0.97 6.78
N LEU A 182 -2.03 -0.17 6.39
CA LEU A 182 -1.28 -1.33 5.93
C LEU A 182 -0.41 -1.00 4.70
N GLY A 183 -0.94 -0.22 3.76
CA GLY A 183 -0.18 0.26 2.61
C GLY A 183 1.01 1.13 2.98
N TYR A 184 0.84 2.07 3.92
CA TYR A 184 1.95 2.90 4.43
C TYR A 184 2.99 2.07 5.17
N SER A 185 2.55 1.10 5.97
CA SER A 185 3.43 0.21 6.73
C SER A 185 4.31 -0.65 5.80
N LEU A 186 3.71 -1.21 4.74
CA LEU A 186 4.44 -1.92 3.68
C LEU A 186 5.47 -1.03 2.99
N LEU A 187 5.10 0.22 2.65
CA LEU A 187 5.99 1.19 2.03
C LEU A 187 7.19 1.51 2.91
N ILE A 188 6.95 1.78 4.19
CA ILE A 188 8.00 2.00 5.19
C ILE A 188 8.93 0.78 5.21
N TRP A 189 8.38 -0.43 5.29
CA TRP A 189 9.18 -1.65 5.35
C TRP A 189 10.09 -1.85 4.13
N ILE A 190 9.57 -1.64 2.91
CA ILE A 190 10.35 -1.72 1.67
C ILE A 190 11.51 -0.73 1.66
N THR A 191 11.29 0.48 2.19
CA THR A 191 12.35 1.49 2.25
C THR A 191 13.34 1.24 3.38
N LEU A 192 12.87 0.78 4.55
CA LEU A 192 13.72 0.56 5.72
C LEU A 192 14.57 -0.70 5.57
N GLY A 193 14.06 -1.77 4.97
CA GLY A 193 14.76 -3.05 4.87
C GLY A 193 16.17 -2.95 4.26
N PRO A 194 16.31 -2.46 3.01
CA PRO A 194 17.62 -2.26 2.38
C PRO A 194 18.50 -1.28 3.15
N PHE A 195 17.88 -0.29 3.82
CA PHE A 195 18.61 0.71 4.60
C PHE A 195 19.21 0.11 5.87
N ILE A 196 18.47 -0.76 6.56
CA ILE A 196 18.94 -1.53 7.71
C ILE A 196 20.07 -2.46 7.30
N ASP A 197 19.94 -3.17 6.18
CA ASP A 197 21.00 -4.04 5.67
C ASP A 197 22.28 -3.23 5.37
N LEU A 198 22.13 -2.06 4.76
CA LEU A 198 23.26 -1.17 4.47
C LEU A 198 23.93 -0.65 5.75
N ILE A 199 23.15 -0.23 6.75
CA ILE A 199 23.67 0.19 8.06
C ILE A 199 24.39 -0.96 8.76
N SER A 200 23.80 -2.16 8.72
CA SER A 200 24.35 -3.39 9.33
C SER A 200 25.67 -3.75 8.67
N TYR A 201 25.73 -3.68 7.34
CA TYR A 201 26.95 -3.90 6.57
C TYR A 201 28.03 -2.89 6.94
N VAL A 202 27.72 -1.59 7.01
CA VAL A 202 28.74 -0.56 7.33
C VAL A 202 29.21 -0.64 8.78
N SER A 203 28.30 -0.90 9.72
CA SER A 203 28.60 -0.80 11.16
C SER A 203 29.19 -2.08 11.76
N ILE A 204 28.78 -3.25 11.25
CA ILE A 204 28.99 -4.56 11.93
C ILE A 204 29.65 -5.59 10.98
N PHE A 205 30.27 -5.16 9.87
CA PHE A 205 30.90 -6.07 8.89
C PHE A 205 31.90 -7.05 9.52
N ASN A 206 32.59 -6.63 10.58
CA ASN A 206 33.74 -7.35 11.11
C ASN A 206 33.38 -8.62 11.90
N SER A 207 32.12 -8.77 12.33
CA SER A 207 31.66 -9.92 13.11
C SER A 207 30.35 -10.49 12.59
N THR A 208 30.44 -11.66 11.96
CA THR A 208 29.31 -12.36 11.31
C THR A 208 28.15 -12.65 12.28
N SER A 209 28.44 -13.02 13.53
CA SER A 209 27.41 -13.37 14.52
C SER A 209 26.56 -12.17 14.93
N THR A 210 27.18 -11.02 15.22
CA THR A 210 26.47 -9.79 15.59
C THR A 210 25.69 -9.21 14.42
N TYR A 211 26.19 -9.34 13.19
CA TYR A 211 25.45 -8.95 11.98
C TYR A 211 24.14 -9.74 11.86
N ILE A 212 24.19 -11.07 12.01
CA ILE A 212 23.01 -11.93 11.91
C ILE A 212 22.00 -11.60 13.02
N LEU A 213 22.46 -11.46 14.27
CA LEU A 213 21.59 -11.10 15.40
C LEU A 213 20.92 -9.75 15.19
N PHE A 214 21.68 -8.72 14.78
CA PHE A 214 21.13 -7.40 14.54
C PHE A 214 20.06 -7.41 13.44
N THR A 215 20.37 -8.01 12.29
CA THR A 215 19.44 -8.12 11.16
C THR A 215 18.15 -8.84 11.58
N TYR A 216 18.26 -9.91 12.37
CA TYR A 216 17.12 -10.66 12.89
C TYR A 216 16.25 -9.82 13.85
N PHE A 217 16.86 -9.12 14.82
CA PHE A 217 16.12 -8.27 15.76
C PHE A 217 15.43 -7.11 15.05
N THR A 218 16.11 -6.46 14.11
CA THR A 218 15.49 -5.36 13.35
C THR A 218 14.33 -5.86 12.48
N GLY A 219 14.47 -7.06 11.89
CA GLY A 219 13.37 -7.74 11.21
C GLY A 219 12.15 -7.92 12.13
N ILE A 220 12.35 -8.47 13.33
CA ILE A 220 11.27 -8.65 14.32
C ILE A 220 10.61 -7.31 14.66
N ILE A 221 11.40 -6.27 14.96
CA ILE A 221 10.87 -4.94 15.29
C ILE A 221 10.01 -4.42 14.14
N CYS A 222 10.47 -4.58 12.90
CA CYS A 222 9.70 -4.18 11.72
C CYS A 222 8.38 -4.93 11.60
N TYR A 223 8.39 -6.27 11.74
CA TYR A 223 7.17 -7.08 11.73
C TYR A 223 6.20 -6.70 12.86
N VAL A 224 6.71 -6.43 14.06
CA VAL A 224 5.89 -5.97 15.20
C VAL A 224 5.30 -4.59 14.92
N THR A 225 6.06 -3.65 14.35
CA THR A 225 5.50 -2.34 13.96
C THR A 225 4.43 -2.48 12.88
N ILE A 226 4.59 -3.39 11.91
CA ILE A 226 3.55 -3.68 10.92
C ILE A 226 2.27 -4.19 11.59
N LEU A 227 2.42 -5.08 12.58
CA LEU A 227 1.29 -5.64 13.32
C LEU A 227 0.58 -4.61 14.21
N ILE A 228 1.32 -3.72 14.87
CA ILE A 228 0.75 -2.65 15.73
C ILE A 228 0.04 -1.57 14.89
N LEU A 229 0.55 -1.26 13.69
CA LEU A 229 -0.01 -0.21 12.84
C LEU A 229 -1.30 -0.62 12.11
N ASN A 230 -1.66 -1.90 12.16
CA ASN A 230 -2.74 -2.51 11.39
C ASN A 230 -3.98 -2.73 12.28
#